data_AF-A0A1R0ZJM0-F1
#
_entry.id   AF-A0A1R0ZJM0-F1
#
_cell.length_a   1.000
_cell.length_b   1.000
_cell.length_c   1.000
_cell.angle_alpha   90.00
_cell.angle_beta   90.00
_cell.angle_gamma   90.00
#
_symmetry.space_group_name_H-M   'P 1'
#
loop_
_entity.id
_entity.type
_entity.pdbx_description
1 polymer ?
#
loop_
_entity_poly.entity_id
_entity_poly.type
_entity_poly.pdbx_seq_one_letter_code
_entity_poly.pdbx_strand_id
1 'polypeptide(L)' 'MTYKDVYDLYIQLLHIYEKNEKYQGAYQKKIDYYKRQFFLTEDIVQKIFVLNQLIKIYEEKRGRIVQCCSEEYFS' A
#
# COMPACT_ATOMS: atom_id res chain seq x y z
N MET A 1 -20.23 7.82 3.55
CA MET A 1 -18.80 7.60 3.83
C MET A 1 -18.12 8.96 3.75
N THR A 2 -17.56 9.43 4.85
CA THR A 2 -16.85 10.71 4.95
C THR A 2 -15.38 10.55 4.55
N TYR A 3 -14.66 11.65 4.31
CA TYR A 3 -13.20 11.59 4.11
C TYR A 3 -12.48 10.94 5.31
N LYS A 4 -12.98 11.17 6.53
CA LYS A 4 -12.44 10.54 7.72
C LYS A 4 -12.61 9.01 7.69
N ASP A 5 -13.80 8.53 7.32
CA ASP A 5 -14.05 7.08 7.20
C ASP A 5 -13.11 6.43 6.18
N VAL A 6 -12.88 7.10 5.04
CA VAL A 6 -11.96 6.62 4.00
C VAL A 6 -10.52 6.61 4.50
N TYR A 7 -10.09 7.69 5.16
CA TYR A 7 -8.75 7.80 5.73
C TYR A 7 -8.50 6.70 6.77
N ASP A 8 -9.42 6.51 7.71
CA ASP A 8 -9.29 5.51 8.78
C ASP A 8 -9.24 4.09 8.19
N LEU A 9 -10.08 3.80 7.20
CA LEU A 9 -10.04 2.52 6.47
C LEU A 9 -8.69 2.31 5.77
N TYR A 10 -8.18 3.32 5.09
CA TYR A 10 -6.93 3.23 4.34
C TYR A 10 -5.72 3.04 5.28
N ILE A 11 -5.73 3.67 6.44
CA ILE A 11 -4.71 3.45 7.48
C ILE A 11 -4.75 2.00 8.00
N GLN A 12 -5.94 1.48 8.30
CA GLN A 12 -6.09 0.08 8.74
C GLN A 12 -5.58 -0.90 7.68
N LEU A 13 -5.93 -0.66 6.42
CA LEU A 13 -5.51 -1.50 5.30
C LEU A 13 -3.99 -1.46 5.10
N LEU A 14 -3.39 -0.25 5.13
CA LEU A 14 -1.95 -0.08 5.04
C LEU A 14 -1.23 -0.83 6.17
N HIS A 15 -1.74 -0.73 7.40
CA HIS A 15 -1.15 -1.43 8.55
C HIS A 15 -1.17 -2.95 8.38
N ILE A 16 -2.25 -3.51 7.82
CA ILE A 16 -2.34 -4.94 7.50
C ILE A 16 -1.29 -5.33 6.47
N TYR A 17 -1.11 -4.55 5.40
CA TYR A 17 -0.08 -4.84 4.39
C TYR A 17 1.33 -4.81 4.98
N GLU A 18 1.66 -3.76 5.72
CA GLU A 18 2.98 -3.58 6.32
C GLU A 18 3.30 -4.68 7.33
N LYS A 19 2.34 -5.09 8.15
CA LYS A 19 2.50 -6.18 9.12
C LYS A 19 2.81 -7.53 8.44
N ASN A 20 2.31 -7.75 7.24
CA ASN A 20 2.53 -8.97 6.47
C ASN A 20 3.74 -8.90 5.54
N GLU A 21 4.42 -7.75 5.46
CA GLU A 21 5.57 -7.55 4.59
C GLU A 21 6.85 -8.09 5.23
N LYS A 22 7.33 -9.23 4.72
CA LYS A 22 8.52 -9.91 5.26
C LYS A 22 9.85 -9.44 4.66
N TYR A 23 9.83 -8.81 3.49
CA TYR A 23 11.04 -8.43 2.75
C TYR A 23 10.88 -7.08 2.05
N GLN A 24 11.90 -6.25 2.18
CA GLN A 24 12.08 -5.05 1.35
C GLN A 24 12.38 -5.51 -0.08
N GLY A 25 11.52 -5.10 -1.01
CA GLY A 25 11.56 -5.57 -2.40
C GLY A 25 11.76 -4.44 -3.40
N ALA A 26 11.58 -4.75 -4.69
CA ALA A 26 11.71 -3.81 -5.81
C ALA A 26 10.84 -2.53 -5.66
N TYR A 27 9.78 -2.59 -4.86
CA TYR A 27 8.86 -1.48 -4.60
C TYR A 27 9.32 -0.52 -3.49
N GLN A 28 10.37 -0.85 -2.72
CA GLN A 28 10.74 -0.12 -1.50
C GLN A 28 10.98 1.37 -1.75
N LYS A 29 11.69 1.73 -2.82
CA LYS A 29 11.94 3.14 -3.17
C LYS A 29 10.65 3.95 -3.38
N LYS A 30 9.63 3.35 -4.01
CA LYS A 30 8.32 4.00 -4.21
C LYS A 30 7.54 4.11 -2.90
N ILE A 31 7.59 3.06 -2.08
CA ILE A 31 6.97 3.08 -0.74
C ILE A 31 7.58 4.20 0.10
N ASP A 32 8.91 4.29 0.15
CA ASP A 32 9.61 5.33 0.91
C ASP A 32 9.28 6.74 0.41
N TYR A 33 9.16 6.92 -0.91
CA TYR A 33 8.76 8.19 -1.51
C TYR A 33 7.38 8.63 -1.00
N TYR A 34 6.37 7.76 -1.10
CA TYR A 34 5.01 8.10 -0.66
C TYR A 34 4.89 8.20 0.86
N LYS A 35 5.64 7.41 1.64
CA LYS A 35 5.72 7.59 3.10
C LYS A 35 6.23 8.98 3.46
N ARG A 36 7.29 9.46 2.79
CA ARG A 36 7.78 10.84 2.99
C ARG A 36 6.71 11.87 2.65
N GLN A 37 6.00 11.71 1.53
CA GLN A 37 4.91 12.62 1.17
C GLN A 37 3.76 12.60 2.18
N PHE A 38 3.46 11.44 2.77
CA PHE A 38 2.42 11.32 3.80
C PHE A 38 2.73 12.19 5.02
N PHE A 39 3.99 12.22 5.45
CA PHE A 39 4.43 13.05 6.59
C PHE A 39 4.45 14.56 6.28
N LEU A 40 4.64 14.95 5.01
CA LEU A 40 4.69 16.35 4.59
C LEU A 40 3.31 16.95 4.29
N THR A 41 2.29 16.11 4.18
CA THR A 41 0.95 16.53 3.78
C THR A 41 0.10 16.85 5.00
N GLU A 42 -0.60 17.99 5.01
CA GLU A 42 -1.49 18.37 6.11
C GLU A 42 -2.97 18.07 5.80
N ASP A 43 -3.40 18.33 4.55
CA ASP A 43 -4.80 18.17 4.11
C ASP A 43 -5.24 16.70 4.06
N ILE A 44 -6.48 16.43 4.50
CA ILE A 44 -7.03 15.07 4.58
C ILE A 44 -7.21 14.42 3.20
N VAL A 45 -7.59 15.19 2.18
CA VAL A 45 -7.81 14.66 0.83
C VAL A 45 -6.46 14.29 0.21
N GLN A 46 -5.44 15.12 0.39
CA GLN A 46 -4.09 14.81 -0.03
C GLN A 46 -3.52 13.59 0.72
N LYS A 47 -3.76 13.46 2.03
CA LYS A 47 -3.37 12.25 2.80
C LYS A 47 -4.03 10.99 2.24
N ILE A 48 -5.33 11.04 1.96
CA ILE A 48 -6.07 9.94 1.34
C ILE A 48 -5.45 9.59 -0.02
N PHE A 49 -5.12 10.58 -0.84
CA PHE A 49 -4.44 10.36 -2.11
C PHE A 49 -3.12 9.61 -1.93
N VAL A 50 -2.26 10.06 -1.00
CA VAL A 50 -0.97 9.39 -0.74
C VAL A 50 -1.16 7.97 -0.21
N LEU A 51 -2.10 7.76 0.71
CA LEU A 51 -2.45 6.42 1.22
C LEU A 51 -2.92 5.50 0.09
N ASN A 52 -3.72 6.01 -0.84
CA ASN A 52 -4.17 5.27 -2.01
C ASN A 52 -2.99 4.79 -2.88
N GLN A 53 -1.97 5.63 -3.07
CA GLN A 53 -0.77 5.24 -3.82
C GLN A 53 0.02 4.14 -3.09
N LEU A 54 0.14 4.24 -1.76
CA LEU A 54 0.78 3.19 -0.95
C LEU A 54 0.04 1.85 -1.08
N ILE A 55 -1.28 1.86 -0.88
CA ILE A 55 -2.12 0.66 -1.00
C ILE A 55 -2.00 0.02 -2.39
N LYS A 56 -2.02 0.83 -3.46
CA LYS A 56 -1.84 0.33 -4.84
C LYS A 56 -0.54 -0.43 -5.02
N ILE A 57 0.57 0.09 -4.49
CA ILE A 57 1.87 -0.58 -4.58
C ILE A 57 1.83 -1.94 -3.86
N TYR A 58 1.19 -2.00 -2.69
CA TYR A 58 1.02 -3.24 -1.95
C TYR A 58 0.17 -4.27 -2.69
N GLU A 59 -0.92 -3.84 -3.32
CA GLU A 59 -1.78 -4.73 -4.13
C GLU A 59 -1.06 -5.22 -5.39
N GLU A 60 -0.27 -4.38 -6.06
CA GLU A 60 0.58 -4.80 -7.18
C GLU A 60 1.59 -5.87 -6.75
N LYS A 61 2.23 -5.67 -5.60
CA LYS A 61 3.16 -6.64 -5.01
C LYS A 61 2.45 -7.95 -4.69
N ARG A 62 1.27 -7.90 -4.07
CA ARG A 62 0.45 -9.08 -3.77
C ARG A 62 0.03 -9.81 -5.04
N GLY A 63 -0.39 -9.09 -6.07
CA GLY A 63 -0.77 -9.66 -7.37
C GLY A 63 0.36 -10.46 -8.01
N ARG A 64 1.60 -9.95 -7.96
CA ARG A 64 2.79 -10.68 -8.40
C ARG A 64 3.00 -11.99 -7.64
N ILE A 65 2.83 -11.98 -6.32
CA ILE A 65 2.98 -13.19 -5.49
C ILE A 65 1.91 -14.22 -5.88
N VAL A 66 0.66 -13.80 -5.98
CA VAL A 66 -0.45 -14.68 -6.38
C VAL A 66 -0.21 -15.26 -7.78
N GLN A 67 0.29 -14.44 -8.72
CA GLN A 67 0.66 -14.91 -10.06
C GLN A 67 1.74 -15.99 -9.99
N CYS A 68 2.84 -15.76 -9.25
CA CYS A 68 3.90 -16.75 -9.09
C CYS A 68 3.37 -18.07 -8.49
N CYS A 69 2.55 -18.00 -7.44
CA CYS A 69 1.95 -19.20 -6.86
C CYS A 69 1.01 -19.93 -7.85
N SER A 70 0.28 -19.19 -8.68
CA SER A 70 -0.57 -19.78 -9.71
C SER A 70 0.26 -20.48 -10.79
N GLU A 71 1.34 -19.85 -11.25
CA GLU A 71 2.24 -20.44 -12.25
C GLU A 71 2.86 -21.75 -11.74
N GLU A 72 3.30 -21.78 -10.47
CA GLU A 72 3.85 -22.97 -9.81
C GLU A 72 2.80 -24.07 -9.58
N TYR A 73 1.54 -23.70 -9.29
CA TYR A 73 0.47 -24.69 -9.07
C TYR A 73 0.04 -25.40 -10.36
N PHE A 74 0.06 -24.69 -11.50
CA PHE A 74 -0.37 -25.22 -12.80
C PHE A 74 0.78 -25.73 -13.68
N SER A 75 2.04 -25.68 -13.21
CA SER A 75 3.20 -26.28 -13.87
C SER A 75 3.33 -27.77 -13.63
#